data_AF-A0A1W9IVK7-F1
#
_entry.id   AF-A0A1W9IVK7-F1
#
_cell.length_a   1.000
_cell.length_b   1.000
_cell.length_c   1.000
_cell.angle_alpha   90.00
_cell.angle_beta   90.00
_cell.angle_gamma   90.00
#
_symmetry.space_group_name_H-M   'P 1'
#
loop_
_entity.id
_entity.type
_entity.pdbx_description
1 polymer ?
#
loop_
_entity_poly.entity_id
_entity_poly.type
_entity_poly.pdbx_seq_one_letter_code
_entity_poly.pdbx_strand_id
1 'polypeptide(L)'
;MKIMGVLLGAVLLFSTAACHSTQVRIPTAPIGANEKSLGQTEGNSVGMLLFGFIPINQNERFEKAYQNAVQKSGGARLTDVTISERWWWGYVLNGYVFKVQGTAVGNK
;
A
#
# COMPACT_ATOMS: atom_id res chain seq x y z
N MET A 1 43.30 -0.15 -12.33
CA MET A 1 42.66 1.10 -11.85
C MET A 1 41.36 1.44 -12.57
N LYS A 2 41.28 1.45 -13.92
CA LYS A 2 40.06 1.81 -14.66
C LYS A 2 38.83 0.92 -14.34
N ILE A 3 39.02 -0.40 -14.24
CA ILE A 3 37.94 -1.36 -13.94
C ILE A 3 37.39 -1.18 -12.52
N MET A 4 38.26 -0.89 -11.53
CA MET A 4 37.86 -0.63 -10.14
C MET A 4 37.00 0.63 -10.05
N GLY A 5 37.35 1.70 -10.79
CA GLY A 5 36.55 2.92 -10.85
C GLY A 5 35.19 2.72 -11.50
N VAL A 6 35.11 1.90 -12.56
CA VAL A 6 33.84 1.56 -13.23
C VAL A 6 32.94 0.70 -12.32
N LEU A 7 33.51 -0.29 -11.62
CA LEU A 7 32.76 -1.12 -10.67
C LEU A 7 32.24 -0.30 -9.49
N LEU A 8 33.07 0.57 -8.91
CA LEU A 8 32.66 1.44 -7.80
C LEU A 8 31.59 2.45 -8.24
N GLY A 9 31.74 3.02 -9.44
CA GLY A 9 30.74 3.92 -10.03
C GLY A 9 29.40 3.25 -10.29
N ALA A 10 29.41 2.01 -10.78
CA ALA A 10 28.19 1.22 -10.97
C ALA A 10 27.50 0.90 -9.64
N VAL A 11 28.25 0.45 -8.62
CA VAL A 11 27.70 0.16 -7.28
C VAL A 11 27.07 1.41 -6.65
N LEU A 12 27.73 2.57 -6.77
CA LEU A 12 27.20 3.84 -6.27
C LEU A 12 25.90 4.23 -6.99
N LEU A 13 25.83 4.09 -8.31
CA LEU A 13 24.63 4.40 -9.10
C LEU A 13 23.43 3.49 -8.74
N PHE A 14 23.68 2.21 -8.48
CA PHE A 14 22.61 1.29 -8.04
C PHE A 14 22.17 1.54 -6.59
N SER A 15 23.07 2.04 -5.74
CA SER A 15 22.76 2.32 -4.32
C SER A 15 21.87 3.55 -4.10
N THR A 16 21.74 4.44 -5.10
CA THR A 16 20.91 5.65 -5.00
C THR A 16 19.49 5.49 -5.56
N ALA A 17 19.14 4.30 -6.06
CA ALA A 17 17.78 4.02 -6.52
C ALA A 17 16.84 3.83 -5.32
N ALA A 18 16.24 4.93 -4.85
CA ALA A 18 15.18 4.88 -3.84
C ALA A 18 13.85 4.48 -4.50
N CYS A 19 13.26 3.39 -4.03
CA CYS A 19 11.91 2.99 -4.39
C CYS A 19 10.93 3.57 -3.36
N HIS A 20 9.88 4.24 -3.81
CA HIS A 20 8.80 4.74 -2.96
C HIS A 20 7.51 3.96 -3.25
N SER A 21 6.60 3.87 -2.28
CA SER A 21 5.30 3.22 -2.46
C SER A 21 4.39 4.04 -3.38
N THR A 22 3.37 3.40 -3.95
CA THR A 22 2.30 4.12 -4.64
C THR A 22 1.58 5.04 -3.64
N GLN A 23 1.28 6.27 -4.03
CA GLN A 23 0.58 7.21 -3.18
C GLN A 23 -0.93 6.94 -3.18
N VAL A 24 -1.50 6.74 -1.99
CA VAL A 24 -2.95 6.52 -1.82
C VAL A 24 -3.60 7.80 -1.33
N ARG A 25 -4.56 8.32 -2.10
CA ARG A 25 -5.36 9.48 -1.69
C ARG A 25 -6.61 9.01 -0.97
N ILE A 26 -6.69 9.27 0.33
CA ILE A 26 -7.85 8.93 1.15
C ILE A 26 -8.69 10.21 1.35
N PRO A 27 -9.88 10.31 0.74
CA PRO A 27 -10.77 11.44 0.96
C PRO A 27 -11.34 11.39 2.40
N THR A 28 -11.07 12.42 3.19
CA THR A 28 -11.55 12.54 4.58
C THR A 28 -12.86 13.33 4.70
N ALA A 29 -13.38 13.84 3.58
CA ALA A 29 -14.62 14.59 3.56
C ALA A 29 -15.81 13.70 3.98
N PRO A 30 -16.75 14.25 4.78
CA PRO A 30 -17.99 13.55 5.13
C PRO A 30 -18.82 13.23 3.87
N ILE A 31 -19.87 12.44 4.05
CA ILE A 31 -20.77 12.06 2.95
C ILE A 31 -21.48 13.32 2.42
N GLY A 32 -21.30 13.61 1.14
CA GLY A 32 -21.88 14.78 0.47
C GLY A 32 -23.37 14.65 0.16
N ALA A 33 -23.98 15.74 -0.30
CA ALA A 33 -25.42 15.80 -0.57
C ALA A 33 -25.91 14.79 -1.63
N ASN A 34 -25.08 14.47 -2.62
CA ASN A 34 -25.37 13.52 -3.71
C ASN A 34 -24.83 12.10 -3.46
N GLU A 35 -24.26 11.86 -2.28
CA GLU A 35 -23.66 10.60 -1.90
C GLU A 35 -24.50 9.91 -0.81
N LYS A 36 -24.40 8.58 -0.73
CA LYS A 36 -24.98 7.77 0.34
C LYS A 36 -23.95 6.80 0.91
N SER A 37 -24.14 6.45 2.18
CA SER A 37 -23.40 5.36 2.81
C SER A 37 -23.85 4.04 2.20
N LEU A 38 -22.89 3.18 1.87
CA LEU A 38 -23.08 1.78 1.48
C LEU A 38 -22.76 0.81 2.63
N GLY A 39 -22.46 1.35 3.83
CA GLY A 39 -22.11 0.57 5.01
C GLY A 39 -20.60 0.41 5.23
N GLN A 40 -20.24 -0.31 6.29
CA GLN A 40 -18.84 -0.59 6.63
C GLN A 40 -18.24 -1.61 5.66
N THR A 41 -17.00 -1.37 5.25
CA THR A 41 -16.22 -2.29 4.41
C THR A 41 -14.77 -2.36 4.87
N GLU A 42 -14.09 -3.40 4.42
CA GLU A 42 -12.69 -3.63 4.70
C GLU A 42 -12.00 -4.36 3.55
N GLY A 43 -10.71 -4.10 3.41
CA GLY A 43 -9.84 -4.72 2.43
C GLY A 43 -8.42 -4.84 2.98
N ASN A 44 -7.71 -5.85 2.51
CA ASN A 44 -6.33 -6.10 2.92
C ASN A 44 -5.43 -6.40 1.73
N SER A 45 -4.13 -6.21 1.93
CA SER A 45 -3.09 -6.62 1.00
C SER A 45 -1.83 -7.00 1.77
N VAL A 46 -1.07 -7.96 1.24
CA VAL A 46 0.17 -8.44 1.86
C VAL A 46 1.35 -7.96 1.04
N GLY A 47 2.24 -7.19 1.66
CA GLY A 47 3.58 -6.90 1.15
C GLY A 47 4.61 -7.79 1.83
N MET A 48 5.68 -8.14 1.12
CA MET A 48 6.75 -8.98 1.66
C MET A 48 8.13 -8.40 1.34
N LEU A 49 9.10 -8.69 2.20
CA LEU A 49 10.51 -8.44 1.96
C LEU A 49 11.28 -9.76 2.01
N LEU A 50 11.77 -10.20 0.85
CA LEU A 50 12.66 -11.36 0.75
C LEU A 50 14.09 -10.89 1.10
N PHE A 51 14.75 -11.65 1.98
CA PHE A 51 16.05 -11.31 2.59
C PHE A 51 16.11 -9.92 3.25
N GLY A 52 14.96 -9.30 3.52
CA GLY A 52 14.87 -7.97 4.15
C GLY A 52 15.01 -6.78 3.19
N PHE A 53 15.30 -6.98 1.89
CA PHE A 53 15.54 -5.87 0.96
C PHE A 53 14.98 -6.06 -0.45
N ILE A 54 14.53 -7.27 -0.82
CA ILE A 54 13.86 -7.49 -2.11
C ILE A 54 12.35 -7.32 -1.91
N PRO A 55 11.72 -6.24 -2.40
CA PRO A 55 10.30 -6.00 -2.22
C PRO A 55 9.46 -6.89 -3.13
N ILE A 56 8.49 -7.58 -2.54
CA ILE A 56 7.45 -8.35 -3.26
C ILE A 56 6.10 -7.78 -2.85
N ASN A 57 5.39 -7.14 -3.78
CA ASN A 57 4.12 -6.46 -3.51
C ASN A 57 4.18 -5.38 -2.39
N GLN A 58 5.38 -4.98 -1.96
CA GLN A 58 5.56 -4.08 -0.82
C GLN A 58 5.09 -2.66 -1.14
N ASN A 59 5.40 -2.16 -2.33
CA ASN A 59 5.15 -0.76 -2.71
C ASN A 59 3.66 -0.48 -3.02
N GLU A 60 2.92 -1.49 -3.46
CA GLU A 60 1.51 -1.36 -3.87
C GLU A 60 0.53 -1.77 -2.76
N ARG A 61 1.02 -2.29 -1.61
CA ARG A 61 0.15 -2.88 -0.58
C ARG A 61 -0.92 -1.92 -0.04
N PHE A 62 -0.57 -0.65 0.10
CA PHE A 62 -1.49 0.39 0.57
C PHE A 62 -2.65 0.61 -0.40
N GLU A 63 -2.31 0.78 -1.68
CA GLU A 63 -3.27 0.99 -2.76
C GLU A 63 -4.18 -0.23 -2.91
N LYS A 64 -3.59 -1.43 -2.98
CA LYS A 64 -4.35 -2.67 -3.10
C LYS A 64 -5.32 -2.89 -1.95
N ALA A 65 -4.91 -2.64 -0.70
CA ALA A 65 -5.81 -2.78 0.43
C ALA A 65 -6.99 -1.79 0.37
N TYR A 66 -6.72 -0.54 -0.01
CA TYR A 66 -7.77 0.47 -0.20
C TYR A 66 -8.73 0.09 -1.34
N GLN A 67 -8.18 -0.29 -2.50
CA GLN A 67 -8.97 -0.70 -3.66
C GLN A 67 -9.80 -1.96 -3.36
N ASN A 68 -9.23 -2.94 -2.67
CA ASN A 68 -9.97 -4.13 -2.24
C ASN A 68 -11.17 -3.76 -1.35
N ALA A 69 -11.02 -2.79 -0.43
CA ALA A 69 -12.10 -2.33 0.42
C ALA A 69 -13.21 -1.61 -0.37
N VAL A 70 -12.82 -0.72 -1.29
CA VAL A 70 -13.74 0.03 -2.16
C VAL A 70 -14.49 -0.93 -3.10
N GLN A 71 -13.76 -1.78 -3.83
CA GLN A 71 -14.33 -2.76 -4.75
C GLN A 71 -15.29 -3.73 -4.06
N LYS A 72 -14.93 -4.23 -2.87
CA LYS A 72 -15.81 -5.11 -2.06
C LYS A 72 -17.16 -4.47 -1.74
N SER A 73 -17.18 -3.15 -1.55
CA SER A 73 -18.41 -2.41 -1.24
C SER A 73 -19.21 -1.95 -2.45
N GLY A 74 -18.63 -1.99 -3.66
CA GLY A 74 -19.20 -1.33 -4.84
C GLY A 74 -19.26 0.20 -4.73
N GLY A 75 -18.58 0.79 -3.75
CA GLY A 75 -18.52 2.24 -3.55
C GLY A 75 -17.52 2.95 -4.46
N ALA A 76 -17.56 4.28 -4.45
CA ALA A 76 -16.60 5.13 -5.15
C ALA A 76 -15.39 5.49 -4.27
N ARG A 77 -15.60 5.56 -2.95
CA ARG A 77 -14.55 5.91 -1.96
C ARG A 77 -14.92 5.40 -0.57
N LEU A 78 -13.97 5.51 0.35
CA LEU A 78 -14.21 5.35 1.78
C LEU A 78 -14.22 6.71 2.49
N THR A 79 -14.96 6.80 3.59
CA THR A 79 -14.86 7.84 4.63
C THR A 79 -14.63 7.17 5.98
N ASP A 80 -14.17 7.93 6.97
CA ASP A 80 -13.87 7.42 8.32
C ASP A 80 -12.90 6.22 8.28
N VAL A 81 -11.77 6.43 7.57
CA VAL A 81 -10.84 5.36 7.26
C VAL A 81 -9.95 5.06 8.45
N THR A 82 -9.95 3.79 8.85
CA THR A 82 -9.02 3.23 9.82
C THR A 82 -8.02 2.32 9.12
N ILE A 83 -6.75 2.50 9.46
CA ILE A 83 -5.64 1.73 8.91
C ILE A 83 -4.99 0.92 10.03
N SER A 84 -4.69 -0.35 9.77
CA SER A 84 -3.86 -1.16 10.65
C SER A 84 -2.91 -2.06 9.86
N GLU A 85 -1.78 -2.40 10.48
CA GLU A 85 -0.79 -3.31 9.91
C GLU A 85 -0.46 -4.40 10.92
N ARG A 86 -0.44 -5.65 10.46
CA ARG A 86 0.09 -6.79 11.21
C ARG A 86 1.30 -7.33 10.47
N TRP A 87 2.42 -7.45 11.17
CA TRP A 87 3.66 -7.95 10.61
C TRP A 87 4.07 -9.28 11.23
N TRP A 88 4.86 -10.04 10.49
CA TRP A 88 5.52 -11.25 10.96
C TRP A 88 6.90 -11.34 10.32
N TRP A 89 7.81 -11.97 11.05
CA TRP A 89 9.20 -12.12 10.66
C TRP A 89 9.51 -13.60 10.47
N GLY A 90 10.32 -13.88 9.45
CA GLY A 90 10.87 -15.19 9.16
C GLY A 90 12.32 -15.02 8.72
N TYR A 91 13.13 -16.07 8.88
CA TYR A 91 14.58 -15.99 8.64
C TYR A 91 14.97 -15.40 7.28
N VAL A 92 14.21 -15.73 6.22
CA VAL A 92 14.46 -15.24 4.85
C VAL A 92 13.35 -14.35 4.31
N LEU A 93 12.24 -14.20 5.04
CA LEU A 93 11.02 -13.57 4.52
C LEU A 93 10.28 -12.86 5.64
N ASN A 94 10.03 -11.56 5.46
CA ASN A 94 9.16 -10.78 6.33
C ASN A 94 7.86 -10.47 5.59
N GLY A 95 6.73 -10.53 6.30
CA GLY A 95 5.43 -10.21 5.74
C GLY A 95 4.72 -9.09 6.50
N TYR A 96 4.05 -8.22 5.74
CA TYR A 96 3.33 -7.05 6.20
C TYR A 96 1.90 -7.14 5.68
N VAL A 97 0.95 -7.46 6.55
CA VAL A 97 -0.48 -7.53 6.25
C VAL A 97 -1.09 -6.17 6.55
N PHE A 98 -1.36 -5.41 5.50
CA PHE A 98 -1.96 -4.09 5.60
C PHE A 98 -3.47 -4.19 5.44
N LYS A 99 -4.22 -3.60 6.37
CA LYS A 99 -5.69 -3.62 6.41
C LYS A 99 -6.24 -2.20 6.42
N VAL A 100 -7.20 -1.95 5.54
CA VAL A 100 -7.95 -0.68 5.43
C VAL A 100 -9.41 -0.99 5.72
N GLN A 101 -10.01 -0.18 6.58
CA GLN A 101 -11.42 -0.29 6.98
C GLN A 101 -12.06 1.09 6.93
N GLY A 102 -13.35 1.17 6.69
CA GLY A 102 -14.09 2.43 6.76
C GLY A 102 -15.50 2.30 6.19
N THR A 103 -16.21 3.42 6.15
CA THR A 103 -17.55 3.50 5.59
C THR A 103 -17.47 3.72 4.07
N ALA A 104 -18.04 2.82 3.29
CA ALA A 104 -18.13 2.97 1.85
C ALA A 104 -19.15 4.04 1.46
N VAL A 105 -18.81 4.83 0.45
CA VAL A 105 -19.64 5.93 -0.06
C VAL A 105 -19.85 5.72 -1.56
N GLY A 106 -21.10 5.81 -2.00
CA GLY A 106 -21.49 5.73 -3.40
C GLY A 106 -22.49 6.82 -3.78
N ASN A 107 -22.81 6.89 -5.07
CA ASN A 107 -23.82 7.82 -5.56
C ASN A 107 -25.22 7.41 -5.09
N LYS A 108 -26.08 8.40 -4.84
CA LYS A 108 -27.49 8.17 -4.50
C LYS A 108 -28.25 7.45 -5.60
#